data_AF-A0A484YZR8-F1
#
_entry.id   AF-A0A484YZR8-F1
#
_cell.length_a   1.000
_cell.length_b   1.000
_cell.length_c   1.000
_cell.angle_alpha   90.00
_cell.angle_beta   90.00
_cell.angle_gamma   90.00
#
_symmetry.space_group_name_H-M   'P 1'
#
loop_
_entity.id
_entity.type
_entity.pdbx_description
1 polymer ?
#
loop_
_entity_poly.entity_id
_entity_poly.type
_entity_poly.pdbx_seq_one_letter_code
_entity_poly.pdbx_strand_id
1 'polypeptide(L)'
;MFLPVQLDASFKTVIQRITSGCQGMVMVEDAEGGLAGIITDGDLRRFMEKEDSLTSATAAQMMTREPLTLPEDTMIIEAEEKMQKHRVSTLLVTNKANKVTGLVRIFD
;
A
#
# COMPACT_ATOMS: atom_id res chain seq x y z
N MET A 1 3.86 12.03 6.63
CA MET A 1 5.02 11.15 6.39
C MET A 1 4.49 9.74 6.18
N PHE A 2 4.87 9.06 5.10
CA PHE A 2 4.48 7.67 4.87
C PHE A 2 5.20 6.81 5.91
N LEU A 3 4.49 6.39 6.95
CA LEU A 3 5.06 5.53 7.98
C LEU A 3 4.72 4.09 7.63
N PRO A 4 5.69 3.30 7.13
CA PRO A 4 5.47 1.91 6.78
C PRO A 4 5.19 1.07 8.05
N VAL A 5 4.72 -0.15 7.82
CA VAL A 5 4.65 -1.21 8.81
C VAL A 5 5.53 -2.38 8.38
N GLN A 6 6.01 -3.17 9.34
CA GLN A 6 6.73 -4.40 9.07
C GLN A 6 5.75 -5.54 8.77
N LEU A 7 6.23 -6.61 8.14
CA LEU A 7 5.45 -7.79 7.75
C LEU A 7 4.66 -8.43 8.91
N ASP A 8 5.21 -8.40 10.13
CA ASP A 8 4.64 -8.99 11.34
C ASP A 8 3.70 -8.03 12.10
N ALA A 9 3.51 -6.80 11.62
CA ALA A 9 2.71 -5.81 12.31
C ALA A 9 1.27 -6.28 12.50
N SER A 10 0.74 -6.06 13.70
CA SER A 10 -0.61 -6.49 14.07
C SER A 10 -1.70 -5.73 13.30
N PHE A 11 -2.87 -6.34 13.18
CA PHE A 11 -4.10 -5.69 12.68
C PHE A 11 -4.34 -4.29 13.28
N LYS A 12 -4.17 -4.15 14.60
CA LYS A 12 -4.33 -2.86 15.30
C LYS A 12 -3.32 -1.83 14.82
N THR A 13 -2.05 -2.21 14.69
CA THR A 13 -0.98 -1.33 14.22
C THR A 13 -1.26 -0.85 12.79
N VAL A 14 -1.73 -1.75 11.92
CA VAL A 14 -2.09 -1.45 10.54
C VAL A 14 -3.20 -0.40 10.46
N ILE A 15 -4.30 -0.59 11.21
CA ILE A 15 -5.40 0.39 11.27
C ILE A 15 -4.88 1.75 11.76
N GLN A 16 -4.14 1.77 12.87
CA GLN A 16 -3.60 3.01 13.43
C GLN A 16 -2.75 3.79 12.40
N ARG A 17 -1.97 3.07 11.59
CA ARG A 17 -1.14 3.66 10.54
C ARG A 17 -1.96 4.20 9.37
N ILE A 18 -2.96 3.46 8.90
CA ILE A 18 -3.86 3.96 7.86
C ILE A 18 -4.60 5.22 8.33
N THR A 19 -5.15 5.19 9.56
CA THR A 19 -5.86 6.33 10.14
C THR A 19 -4.97 7.56 10.30
N SER A 20 -3.77 7.39 10.87
CA SER A 20 -2.83 8.52 11.09
C SER A 20 -2.18 9.03 9.80
N GLY A 21 -2.05 8.18 8.78
CA GLY A 21 -1.53 8.58 7.47
C GLY A 21 -2.52 9.35 6.61
N CYS A 22 -3.83 9.21 6.88
CA CYS A 22 -4.93 9.84 6.13
C CYS A 22 -4.92 9.55 4.61
N GLN A 23 -4.27 8.47 4.18
CA GLN A 23 -4.18 8.09 2.75
C GLN A 23 -5.15 6.97 2.37
N GLY A 24 -5.82 6.32 3.33
CA GLY A 24 -6.59 5.10 3.10
C GLY A 24 -5.73 3.88 2.75
N MET A 25 -4.41 3.99 2.95
CA MET A 25 -3.44 2.92 2.73
C MET A 25 -2.21 3.04 3.64
N VAL A 26 -1.48 1.94 3.78
CA VAL A 26 -0.15 1.88 4.40
C VAL A 26 0.75 0.95 3.60
N MET A 27 2.05 1.28 3.53
CA MET A 27 3.05 0.41 2.91
C MET A 27 3.54 -0.63 3.91
N VAL A 28 3.81 -1.83 3.40
CA VAL A 28 4.44 -2.90 4.16
C VAL A 28 5.87 -3.05 3.69
N GLU A 29 6.81 -3.03 4.62
CA GLU A 29 8.22 -3.23 4.36
C GLU A 29 8.69 -4.60 4.86
N ASP A 30 9.66 -5.17 4.16
CA ASP A 30 10.44 -6.30 4.65
C ASP A 30 11.50 -5.86 5.68
N ALA A 31 12.23 -6.83 6.23
CA ALA A 31 13.26 -6.60 7.23
C ALA A 31 14.46 -5.76 6.73
N GLU A 32 14.64 -5.64 5.41
CA GLU A 32 15.68 -4.83 4.76
C GLU A 32 15.16 -3.42 4.39
N GLY A 33 13.91 -3.10 4.77
CA GLY A 33 13.22 -1.85 4.43
C GLY A 33 12.83 -1.76 2.95
N GLY A 34 12.77 -2.89 2.24
CA GLY A 34 12.24 -3.01 0.88
C GLY A 34 10.71 -3.00 0.88
N LEU A 35 10.10 -2.50 -0.20
CA LEU A 35 8.65 -2.49 -0.36
C LEU A 35 8.14 -3.93 -0.58
N ALA A 36 7.52 -4.52 0.44
CA ALA A 36 6.96 -5.86 0.39
C ALA A 36 5.50 -5.88 -0.07
N GLY A 37 4.74 -4.81 0.18
CA GLY A 37 3.32 -4.76 -0.14
C GLY A 37 2.64 -3.45 0.22
N ILE A 38 1.33 -3.41 0.00
CA ILE A 38 0.44 -2.35 0.52
C ILE A 38 -0.78 -2.96 1.19
N ILE A 39 -1.36 -2.21 2.13
CA ILE A 39 -2.67 -2.52 2.70
C ILE A 39 -3.55 -1.28 2.52
N THR A 40 -4.71 -1.46 1.92
CA THR A 40 -5.77 -0.45 1.77
C THR A 40 -6.97 -0.78 2.65
N ASP A 41 -7.89 0.17 2.84
CA ASP A 41 -9.17 -0.11 3.49
C ASP A 41 -9.94 -1.26 2.82
N GLY A 42 -9.81 -1.40 1.49
CA GLY A 42 -10.39 -2.51 0.74
C GLY A 42 -9.77 -3.86 1.08
N ASP A 43 -8.47 -3.91 1.34
CA ASP A 43 -7.80 -5.13 1.80
C ASP A 43 -8.24 -5.51 3.21
N LEU A 44 -8.30 -4.54 4.12
CA LEU A 44 -8.80 -4.76 5.48
C LEU A 44 -10.22 -5.31 5.47
N ARG A 45 -11.14 -4.66 4.74
CA ARG A 45 -12.52 -5.13 4.61
C ARG A 45 -12.59 -6.56 4.08
N ARG A 46 -11.89 -6.86 2.99
CA ARG A 46 -11.86 -8.21 2.38
C ARG A 46 -11.25 -9.26 3.30
N PHE A 47 -10.27 -8.88 4.11
CA PHE A 47 -9.66 -9.78 5.10
C PHE A 47 -10.63 -10.07 6.25
N MET A 48 -11.30 -9.04 6.78
CA MET A 48 -12.30 -9.17 7.84
C MET A 48 -13.53 -9.98 7.42
N GLU A 49 -13.90 -9.97 6.13
CA GLU A 49 -14.98 -10.81 5.59
C GLU A 49 -14.62 -12.30 5.54
N LYS A 50 -13.32 -12.65 5.56
CA LYS A 50 -12.83 -14.02 5.43
C LYS A 50 -12.43 -14.67 6.75
N GLU A 51 -11.94 -13.88 7.70
CA GLU A 51 -11.32 -14.37 8.93
C GLU A 51 -12.24 -14.14 10.14
N ASP A 52 -12.51 -15.21 10.89
CA ASP A 52 -13.34 -15.15 12.09
C ASP A 52 -12.64 -14.44 13.27
N SER A 53 -11.31 -14.36 13.24
CA SER A 53 -10.50 -13.74 14.30
C SER A 53 -9.34 -12.93 13.73
N LEU A 54 -9.18 -11.72 14.26
CA LEU A 54 -8.16 -10.75 13.83
C LEU A 54 -6.97 -10.66 14.81
N THR A 55 -7.03 -11.39 15.93
CA THR A 55 -6.07 -11.23 17.03
C THR A 55 -4.65 -11.64 16.64
N SER A 56 -4.50 -12.66 15.79
CA SER A 56 -3.22 -13.14 15.28
C SER A 56 -2.92 -12.66 13.85
N ALA A 57 -3.73 -11.74 13.30
CA ALA A 57 -3.57 -11.27 11.94
C ALA A 57 -2.38 -10.31 11.82
N THR A 58 -1.57 -10.55 10.80
CA THR A 58 -0.35 -9.80 10.48
C THR A 58 -0.50 -9.02 9.18
N ALA A 59 0.31 -7.97 9.01
CA ALA A 59 0.38 -7.20 7.78
C ALA A 59 0.63 -8.08 6.54
N ALA A 60 1.51 -9.08 6.66
CA ALA A 60 1.83 -10.01 5.58
C ALA A 60 0.64 -10.85 5.09
N GLN A 61 -0.36 -11.10 5.95
CA GLN A 61 -1.57 -11.84 5.61
C GLN A 61 -2.65 -10.95 4.97
N MET A 62 -2.65 -9.66 5.30
CA MET A 62 -3.63 -8.68 4.81
C MET A 62 -3.20 -7.99 3.52
N MET A 63 -1.90 -7.89 3.26
CA MET A 63 -1.37 -7.05 2.19
C MET A 63 -1.64 -7.59 0.79
N THR A 64 -1.86 -6.66 -0.14
CA THR A 64 -1.66 -6.93 -1.56
C THR A 64 -0.16 -6.96 -1.82
N ARG A 65 0.31 -8.11 -2.32
CA ARG A 65 1.70 -8.31 -2.75
C ARG A 65 1.91 -7.65 -4.11
N GLU A 66 3.11 -7.13 -4.36
CA GLU A 66 3.50 -6.47 -5.62
C GLU A 66 2.60 -5.27 -5.97
N PRO A 67 2.65 -4.18 -5.17
CA PRO A 67 1.89 -2.98 -5.47
C PRO A 67 2.32 -2.38 -6.81
N LEU A 68 1.37 -1.79 -7.53
CA LEU A 68 1.68 -1.08 -8.76
C LEU A 68 2.45 0.19 -8.44
N THR A 69 3.67 0.27 -8.97
CA THR A 69 4.57 1.42 -8.79
C THR A 69 4.83 2.14 -10.11
N LEU A 70 5.37 3.36 -10.05
CA LEU A 70 5.88 4.11 -11.19
C LEU A 70 7.18 4.85 -10.80
N PRO A 71 8.15 5.01 -11.71
CA PRO A 71 9.31 5.87 -11.50
C PRO A 71 8.94 7.33 -11.24
N GLU A 72 9.69 8.04 -10.41
CA GLU A 72 9.44 9.45 -10.06
C GLU A 72 9.52 10.44 -11.22
N ASP A 73 10.11 10.05 -12.34
CA ASP A 73 10.21 10.81 -13.59
C ASP A 73 9.11 10.46 -14.62
N THR A 74 8.15 9.60 -14.25
CA THR A 74 7.02 9.22 -15.13
C THR A 74 6.10 10.42 -15.40
N MET A 75 5.69 10.58 -16.66
CA MET A 75 4.71 11.59 -17.04
C MET A 75 3.31 11.24 -16.51
N ILE A 76 2.54 12.25 -16.08
CA ILE A 76 1.19 12.03 -15.51
C ILE A 76 0.26 11.28 -16.47
N ILE A 77 0.37 11.53 -17.78
CA ILE A 77 -0.42 10.83 -18.80
C ILE A 77 -0.14 9.32 -18.77
N GLU A 78 1.13 8.91 -18.66
CA GLU A 78 1.51 7.50 -18.56
C GLU A 78 1.05 6.87 -17.24
N ALA A 79 1.07 7.65 -16.15
CA ALA A 79 0.52 7.22 -14.87
C ALA A 79 -0.99 6.95 -14.97
N GLU A 80 -1.73 7.83 -15.63
CA GLU A 80 -3.17 7.70 -15.87
C GLU A 80 -3.48 6.47 -16.74
N GLU A 81 -2.76 6.28 -17.85
CA GLU A 81 -2.91 5.09 -18.70
C GLU A 81 -2.67 3.80 -17.91
N LYS A 82 -1.63 3.78 -17.07
CA LYS A 82 -1.32 2.63 -16.21
C LYS A 82 -2.43 2.38 -15.18
N MET A 83 -2.96 3.44 -14.57
CA MET A 83 -4.10 3.39 -13.65
C MET A 83 -5.34 2.79 -14.31
N GLN A 84 -5.72 3.30 -15.49
CA GLN A 84 -6.86 2.81 -16.27
C GLN A 84 -6.70 1.34 -16.66
N LYS A 85 -5.52 0.96 -17.16
CA LYS A 85 -5.21 -0.44 -17.55
C LYS A 85 -5.40 -1.42 -16.40
N HIS A 86 -5.00 -1.04 -15.18
CA HIS A 86 -5.08 -1.89 -14.00
C HIS A 86 -6.32 -1.64 -13.15
N ARG A 87 -7.19 -0.70 -13.55
CA ARG A 87 -8.41 -0.29 -12.83
C ARG A 87 -8.13 0.11 -11.37
N VAL A 88 -7.08 0.90 -11.17
CA VAL A 88 -6.71 1.48 -9.88
C VAL A 88 -6.68 3.00 -9.97
N SER A 89 -6.96 3.71 -8.88
CA SER A 89 -6.94 5.18 -8.83
C SER A 89 -5.68 5.73 -8.15
N THR A 90 -4.78 4.87 -7.69
CA THR A 90 -3.55 5.26 -6.99
C THR A 90 -2.40 4.37 -7.38
N LEU A 91 -1.22 4.97 -7.58
CA LEU A 91 0.05 4.30 -7.85
C LEU A 91 1.11 4.81 -6.87
N LEU A 92 2.02 3.92 -6.44
CA LEU A 92 3.17 4.32 -5.64
C LEU A 92 4.28 4.87 -6.52
N VAL A 93 4.97 5.90 -6.06
CA VAL A 93 6.12 6.50 -6.77
C VAL A 93 7.41 5.95 -6.18
N THR A 94 8.30 5.45 -7.02
CA THR A 94 9.61 4.94 -6.62
C THR A 94 10.76 5.71 -7.26
N ASN A 95 11.83 5.90 -6.50
CA ASN A 95 13.09 6.45 -7.04
C ASN A 95 13.93 5.36 -7.73
N LYS A 96 15.10 5.74 -8.25
CA LYS A 96 16.07 4.84 -8.92
C LYS A 96 16.61 3.71 -8.04
N ALA A 97 16.48 3.81 -6.72
CA ALA A 97 16.87 2.76 -5.77
C ALA A 97 15.68 1.85 -5.38
N ASN A 98 14.56 1.91 -6.12
CA ASN A 98 13.31 1.19 -5.83
C ASN A 98 12.72 1.50 -4.45
N LYS A 99 13.05 2.65 -3.85
CA LYS A 99 12.43 3.11 -2.61
C LYS A 99 11.21 3.98 -2.94
N VAL A 100 10.13 3.78 -2.20
CA VAL A 100 8.91 4.58 -2.37
C VAL A 100 9.16 5.99 -1.87
N THR A 101 8.97 6.98 -2.74
CA THR A 101 9.13 8.41 -2.44
C THR A 101 7.79 9.13 -2.32
N GLY A 102 6.70 8.53 -2.80
CA GLY A 102 5.36 9.11 -2.69
C GLY A 102 4.27 8.23 -3.31
N LEU A 103 3.13 8.85 -3.58
CA LEU A 103 2.04 8.25 -4.37
C LEU A 103 1.44 9.30 -5.30
N VAL A 104 0.86 8.84 -6.39
CA VAL A 104 0.02 9.64 -7.28
C VAL A 104 -1.39 9.08 -7.20
N ARG A 105 -2.36 9.97 -7.00
CA ARG A 105 -3.78 9.66 -7.04
C ARG A 105 -4.46 10.61 -8.02
N ILE A 106 -5.22 10.05 -8.95
CA ILE A 106 -6.05 10.82 -9.89
C ILE A 106 -7.50 10.64 -9.44
N PHE A 107 -8.18 11.76 -9.25
CA PHE A 107 -9.61 11.82 -8.98
C PHE A 107 -10.30 12.29 -10.26
N ASP A 108 -11.39 11.62 -10.63
CA ASP A 108 -12.40 12.19 -11.53
C ASP A 108 -13.27 13.21 -10.78
#